data_AF-N8VKG8-F1
#
_entry.id   AF-N8VKG8-F1
#
_cell.length_a   1.000
_cell.length_b   1.000
_cell.length_c   1.000
_cell.angle_alpha   90.00
_cell.angle_beta   90.00
_cell.angle_gamma   90.00
#
_symmetry.space_group_name_H-M   'P 1'
#
loop_
_entity.id
_entity.type
_entity.pdbx_description
1 polymer ?
#
loop_
_entity_poly.entity_id
_entity_poly.type
_entity_poly.pdbx_seq_one_letter_code
_entity_poly.pdbx_strand_id
1 'polypeptide(L)' 'MSACFAQGAKIDTVAAQLKLPEQRVRHFVAACLGTNFGKLIKDREAKYSPQIQKNETEQHFMQKLFGRLRNRLGF' A
#
# COMPACT_ATOMS: atom_id res chain seq x y z
N MET A 1 -1.58 -5.00 1.03
CA MET A 1 -2.66 -5.25 0.05
C MET A 1 -3.77 -4.22 0.14
N SER A 2 -4.48 -4.08 1.26
CA SER A 2 -5.60 -3.13 1.39
C SER A 2 -5.24 -1.69 1.04
N ALA A 3 -4.09 -1.19 1.50
CA ALA A 3 -3.62 0.15 1.16
C ALA A 3 -3.39 0.35 -0.36
N CYS A 4 -2.90 -0.68 -1.05
CA CYS A 4 -2.72 -0.66 -2.50
C CYS A 4 -4.09 -0.53 -3.21
N PHE A 5 -5.05 -1.39 -2.84
CA PHE A 5 -6.37 -1.38 -3.45
C PHE A 5 -7.21 -0.15 -3.07
N ALA A 6 -7.02 0.40 -1.88
CA ALA A 6 -7.64 1.68 -1.48
C ALA A 6 -7.19 2.85 -2.35
N GLN A 7 -6.02 2.75 -2.97
CA GLN A 7 -5.51 3.72 -3.94
C GLN A 7 -5.87 3.37 -5.39
N GLY A 8 -6.57 2.26 -5.64
CA GLY A 8 -6.93 1.81 -6.99
C GLY A 8 -5.84 1.01 -7.71
N ALA A 9 -5.01 0.27 -6.97
CA ALA A 9 -4.02 -0.63 -7.57
C ALA A 9 -4.67 -1.74 -8.40
N LYS A 10 -4.02 -2.13 -9.51
CA LYS A 10 -4.42 -3.29 -10.31
C LYS A 10 -3.92 -4.60 -9.66
N ILE A 11 -4.67 -5.69 -9.86
CA ILE A 11 -4.41 -7.01 -9.26
C ILE A 11 -3.03 -7.55 -9.63
N ASP A 12 -2.70 -7.53 -10.92
CA ASP A 12 -1.42 -7.93 -11.49
C ASP A 12 -0.25 -7.13 -10.88
N THR A 13 -0.43 -5.82 -10.73
CA THR A 13 0.60 -4.94 -10.17
C THR A 13 0.87 -5.29 -8.69
N VAL A 14 -0.18 -5.51 -7.90
CA VAL A 14 -0.05 -5.92 -6.50
C VAL A 14 0.55 -7.32 -6.37
N ALA A 15 0.16 -8.26 -7.25
CA ALA A 15 0.71 -9.61 -7.28
C ALA A 15 2.22 -9.59 -7.54
N ALA A 16 2.66 -8.82 -8.53
CA ALA A 16 4.08 -8.64 -8.84
C ALA A 16 4.86 -7.99 -7.69
N GLN A 17 4.37 -6.88 -7.13
CA GLN A 17 5.05 -6.17 -6.05
C GLN A 17 5.21 -7.01 -4.77
N LEU A 18 4.19 -7.79 -4.43
CA LEU A 18 4.18 -8.61 -3.23
C LEU A 18 4.75 -10.02 -3.46
N LYS A 19 5.13 -10.35 -4.70
CA LYS A 19 5.58 -11.69 -5.10
C LYS A 19 4.58 -12.78 -4.68
N LEU A 20 3.30 -12.52 -4.93
CA LEU A 20 2.19 -13.42 -4.60
C LEU A 20 1.55 -13.97 -5.88
N PRO A 21 1.00 -15.20 -5.85
CA PRO A 21 0.17 -15.69 -6.95
C PRO A 21 -1.05 -14.77 -7.13
N GLU A 22 -1.39 -14.43 -8.39
CA GLU A 22 -2.57 -13.62 -8.70
C GLU A 22 -3.84 -14.18 -8.07
N GLN A 23 -4.00 -15.50 -8.03
CA GLN A 23 -5.16 -16.15 -7.41
C GLN A 23 -5.35 -15.74 -5.94
N ARG A 24 -4.25 -15.66 -5.17
CA ARG A 24 -4.30 -15.19 -3.77
C ARG A 24 -4.77 -13.74 -3.69
N VAL A 25 -4.28 -12.90 -4.60
CA VAL A 25 -4.68 -11.48 -4.67
C VAL A 25 -6.16 -11.34 -5.03
N ARG A 26 -6.65 -12.14 -5.98
CA ARG A 26 -8.07 -12.20 -6.36
C ARG A 26 -8.95 -12.67 -5.21
N HIS A 27 -8.55 -13.71 -4.47
CA HIS A 27 -9.30 -14.17 -3.29
C HIS A 27 -9.43 -13.08 -2.22
N PHE A 28 -8.35 -12.33 -1.98
CA PHE A 28 -8.41 -11.18 -1.06
C PHE A 28 -9.44 -10.14 -1.53
N VAL A 29 -9.37 -9.72 -2.80
CA VAL A 29 -10.31 -8.73 -3.36
C VAL A 29 -11.75 -9.25 -3.32
N ALA A 30 -11.96 -10.52 -3.68
CA ALA A 30 -13.28 -11.17 -3.64
C ALA A 30 -13.85 -11.23 -2.22
N ALA A 31 -13.03 -11.56 -1.21
CA ALA A 31 -13.45 -11.55 0.18
C ALA A 31 -13.87 -10.14 0.62
N CYS A 32 -13.06 -9.11 0.30
CA CYS A 32 -13.41 -7.72 0.60
C CYS A 32 -14.71 -7.28 -0.07
N LEU A 33 -14.93 -7.63 -1.34
CA LEU A 33 -16.19 -7.30 -2.03
C LEU A 33 -17.38 -8.07 -1.43
N GLY A 34 -17.21 -9.36 -1.12
CA GLY A 34 -18.25 -10.19 -0.52
C GLY A 34 -18.67 -9.72 0.87
N THR A 35 -17.79 -9.04 1.61
CA THR A 35 -18.10 -8.47 2.94
C THR A 35 -18.45 -6.98 2.89
N ASN A 36 -18.71 -6.40 1.70
CA ASN A 36 -18.90 -4.95 1.51
C ASN A 36 -17.77 -4.09 2.10
N PHE A 37 -16.57 -4.64 2.17
CA PHE A 37 -15.37 -3.98 2.70
C PHE A 37 -14.53 -3.38 1.57
N GLY A 38 -15.14 -2.44 0.82
CA GLY A 38 -14.50 -1.75 -0.28
C GLY A 38 -15.49 -1.24 -1.32
N LYS A 39 -14.97 -0.54 -2.32
CA LYS A 39 -15.74 -0.08 -3.48
C LYS A 39 -14.88 -0.17 -4.73
N LEU A 40 -15.54 -0.27 -5.89
CA LEU A 40 -14.85 -0.14 -7.17
C LEU A 40 -14.35 1.29 -7.35
N ILE A 41 -13.09 1.42 -7.77
CA ILE A 41 -12.44 2.67 -8.12
C ILE A 41 -12.26 2.66 -9.63
N LYS A 42 -12.77 3.67 -10.33
CA LYS A 42 -12.57 3.81 -11.77
C LYS A 42 -11.11 4.18 -12.06
N ASP A 43 -10.58 3.78 -13.21
CA ASP A 43 -9.19 4.06 -13.59
C ASP A 43 -8.81 5.54 -13.47
N ARG A 44 -9.70 6.46 -13.85
CA ARG A 44 -9.49 7.92 -13.74
C ARG A 44 -9.37 8.43 -12.29
N GLU A 45 -9.82 7.65 -11.32
CA GLU A 45 -9.83 7.98 -9.88
C GLU A 45 -8.72 7.24 -9.13
N ALA A 46 -8.02 6.31 -9.79
CA ALA A 46 -6.91 5.58 -9.21
C ALA A 46 -5.72 6.52 -8.96
N LYS A 47 -5.21 6.49 -7.73
CA LYS A 47 -4.04 7.27 -7.27
C LYS A 47 -2.84 6.38 -6.99
N TYR A 48 -2.98 5.08 -7.23
CA TYR A 48 -1.94 4.12 -6.96
C TYR A 48 -0.79 4.31 -7.94
N SER A 49 0.36 4.69 -7.38
CA SER A 49 1.62 4.71 -8.10
C SER A 49 2.49 3.59 -7.53
N PRO A 50 2.83 2.55 -8.31
CA PRO A 50 3.66 1.48 -7.82
C PRO A 50 5.03 2.07 -7.43
N GLN A 51 5.31 2.12 -6.12
CA GLN A 51 6.63 2.49 -5.65
C GLN A 51 7.60 1.38 -6.07
N ILE A 52 8.38 1.64 -7.12
CA ILE A 52 9.62 0.91 -7.39
C ILE A 52 10.45 1.11 -6.13
N GLN A 53 10.73 0.03 -5.40
CA GLN A 53 11.37 0.05 -4.08
C GLN A 53 12.59 0.97 -4.08
N LYS A 54 12.40 2.21 -3.62
CA LYS A 54 13.48 3.07 -3.15
C LYS A 54 13.40 3.02 -1.63
N ASN A 55 14.00 1.97 -1.07
CA ASN A 55 14.14 1.73 0.38
C ASN A 55 14.65 2.97 1.15
N GLU A 56 15.27 3.93 0.45
CA GLU A 56 15.78 5.18 1.03
C GLU A 56 14.69 6.07 1.66
N THR A 57 13.47 6.12 1.12
CA THR A 57 12.50 7.16 1.53
C THR A 57 11.85 6.86 2.89
N GLU A 58 11.54 5.60 3.17
CA GLU A 58 10.94 5.18 4.45
C GLU A 58 11.94 5.28 5.60
N GLN A 59 13.22 4.94 5.36
CA GLN A 59 14.29 5.13 6.34
C GLN A 59 14.46 6.61 6.68
N HIS A 60 14.45 7.49 5.68
CA HIS A 60 14.62 8.94 5.88
C HIS A 60 13.44 9.58 6.61
N PHE A 61 12.22 9.08 6.39
CA PHE A 61 11.02 9.52 7.10
C PHE A 61 11.01 9.07 8.57
N MET A 62 11.33 7.80 8.82
CA MET A 62 11.48 7.30 10.19
C MET A 62 12.58 8.05 10.95
N GLN A 63 13.76 8.26 10.33
CA GLN A 63 14.82 9.05 10.96
C GLN A 63 14.40 10.49 11.29
N LYS A 64 13.62 11.15 10.43
CA LYS A 64 13.06 12.49 10.73
C LYS A 64 12.03 12.46 11.86
N LEU A 65 11.17 11.45 11.91
CA LEU A 65 10.19 11.30 12.99
C LEU A 65 10.87 11.01 14.34
N PHE A 66 11.78 10.04 14.37
CA PHE A 66 12.56 9.71 15.57
C PHE A 66 13.46 10.88 16.00
N GLY A 67 14.05 11.62 15.05
CA GLY A 67 14.84 12.82 15.35
C GLY A 67 14.02 13.93 16.03
N ARG A 68 12.78 14.17 15.57
CA ARG A 68 11.87 15.14 16.20
C ARG A 68 11.36 14.66 17.55
N LEU A 69 11.15 13.35 17.71
CA LEU A 69 10.73 12.75 18.97
C LEU A 69 11.85 12.87 20.03
N ARG A 70 13.10 12.56 19.66
CA ARG A 70 14.28 12.70 20.52
C ARG A 70 14.46 14.14 21.03
N ASN A 71 14.38 15.12 20.14
CA ASN A 71 14.49 16.54 20.50
C ASN A 71 13.38 17.02 21.45
N ARG A 72 12.25 16.32 21.51
CA ARG A 72 11.12 16.65 22.41
C ARG A 72 11.18 15.93 23.76
N LEU A 73 11.84 14.77 23.82
CA LEU A 73 11.93 13.94 25.03
C LEU A 73 13.25 14.11 25.80
N GLY A 74 14.24 14.81 25.25
CA GLY A 74 15.43 15.24 25.99
C GLY A 74 16.44 14.14 26.32
N PHE A 75 16.49 13.07 25.52
CA PHE A 75 17.58 12.07 25.56
C PHE A 75 18.66 12.37 24.52
#